data_AF-A0A430B1V2-F1
#
_entry.id   AF-A0A430B1V2-F1
#
_cell.length_a   1.000
_cell.length_b   1.000
_cell.length_c   1.000
_cell.angle_alpha   90.00
_cell.angle_beta   90.00
_cell.angle_gamma   90.00
#
_symmetry.space_group_name_H-M   'P 1'
#
loop_
_entity.id
_entity.type
_entity.pdbx_description
1 polymer ?
#
loop_
_entity_poly.entity_id
_entity_poly.type
_entity_poly.pdbx_seq_one_letter_code
_entity_poly.pdbx_strand_id
1 'polypeptide(L)' 'MSSITKRVISQVVLVLLAIVLLAVLFFTGIFIGYVFLGKGQSSDAFNPDTWNHILDFLK' A
#
# COMPACT_ATOMS: atom_id res chain seq x y z
N MET A 1 -15.62 22.59 -22.97
CA MET A 1 -14.38 21.80 -22.74
C MET A 1 -13.89 21.22 -24.04
N SER A 2 -12.64 21.49 -24.42
CA SER A 2 -12.04 20.90 -25.63
C SER A 2 -11.87 19.38 -25.46
N SER A 3 -11.81 18.65 -26.58
CA SER A 3 -11.58 17.20 -26.61
C SER A 3 -10.27 16.81 -25.90
N ILE A 4 -9.27 17.68 -25.93
CA ILE A 4 -7.97 17.51 -25.28
C ILE A 4 -8.12 17.57 -23.76
N THR A 5 -8.81 18.58 -23.22
CA THR A 5 -9.01 18.72 -21.76
C THR A 5 -9.72 17.51 -21.17
N LYS A 6 -10.73 16.96 -21.86
CA LYS A 6 -11.43 15.74 -21.42
C LYS A 6 -10.50 14.52 -21.34
N ARG A 7 -9.61 14.36 -22.33
CA ARG A 7 -8.61 13.27 -22.34
C ARG A 7 -7.62 13.40 -21.20
N VAL A 8 -7.09 14.61 -20.96
CA VAL A 8 -6.14 14.86 -19.87
C VAL A 8 -6.77 14.54 -18.51
N ILE A 9 -7.99 15.04 -18.25
CA ILE A 9 -8.70 14.75 -17.00
C ILE A 9 -8.91 13.24 -16.82
N SER A 10 -9.34 12.54 -17.88
CA SER A 10 -9.54 11.09 -17.83
C SER A 10 -8.25 10.33 -17.49
N GLN A 11 -7.11 10.74 -18.05
CA GLN A 11 -5.83 10.09 -17.77
C GLN A 11 -5.36 10.37 -16.34
N VAL A 12 -5.50 11.61 -15.86
CA VAL A 12 -5.15 11.97 -14.48
C VAL A 12 -5.99 11.15 -13.49
N VAL A 13 -7.29 11.01 -13.74
CA VAL A 13 -8.18 10.18 -12.90
C VAL A 13 -7.74 8.72 -12.88
N LEU A 14 -7.36 8.15 -14.02
CA LEU A 14 -6.86 6.76 -14.09
C LEU A 14 -5.55 6.58 -13.31
N VAL A 15 -4.63 7.54 -13.41
CA VAL A 15 -3.37 7.51 -12.66
C VAL A 15 -3.64 7.57 -11.15
N LEU A 16 -4.51 8.49 -10.71
CA LEU A 16 -4.90 8.59 -9.31
C LEU A 16 -5.56 7.30 -8.81
N LEU A 17 -6.43 6.69 -9.61
CA LEU A 17 -7.07 5.42 -9.28
C LEU A 17 -6.04 4.29 -9.16
N ALA A 18 -5.07 4.23 -10.07
CA ALA A 18 -3.99 3.26 -9.99
C ALA A 18 -3.14 3.43 -8.72
N ILE A 19 -2.82 4.66 -8.33
CA ILE A 19 -2.10 4.96 -7.08
C ILE A 19 -2.92 4.48 -5.86
N VAL A 20 -4.22 4.76 -5.83
CA VAL A 20 -5.11 4.29 -4.76
C VAL A 20 -5.14 2.76 -4.71
N LEU A 21 -5.25 2.10 -5.85
CA LEU A 21 -5.24 0.63 -5.93
C LEU A 21 -3.92 0.06 -5.39
N LEU A 22 -2.78 0.64 -5.75
CA LEU A 22 -1.47 0.23 -5.24
C LEU A 22 -1.37 0.42 -3.72
N ALA A 23 -1.89 1.53 -3.18
CA ALA A 23 -1.93 1.74 -1.73
C ALA A 23 -2.78 0.67 -1.04
N VAL A 24 -3.97 0.36 -1.57
CA VAL A 24 -4.84 -0.69 -1.03
C VAL A 24 -4.15 -2.05 -1.05
N LEU A 25 -3.50 -2.40 -2.17
CA LEU A 25 -2.76 -3.66 -2.29
C LEU A 25 -1.58 -3.73 -1.31
N PHE A 26 -0.86 -2.62 -1.11
CA PHE A 26 0.23 -2.54 -0.14
C PHE A 26 -0.25 -2.79 1.29
N PHE A 27 -1.30 -2.09 1.75
CA PHE A 27 -1.85 -2.29 3.08
C PHE A 27 -2.46 -3.67 3.28
N THR A 28 -3.12 -4.20 2.24
CA THR A 28 -3.65 -5.57 2.25
C THR A 28 -2.53 -6.60 2.35
N GLY A 29 -1.44 -6.38 1.62
CA GLY A 29 -0.25 -7.24 1.67
C GLY A 29 0.40 -7.25 3.07
N ILE A 30 0.56 -6.08 3.69
CA ILE A 30 1.04 -5.98 5.08
C ILE A 30 0.10 -6.72 6.03
N PHE A 31 -1.21 -6.51 5.91
CA PHE A 31 -2.18 -7.16 6.77
C PHE A 31 -2.13 -8.69 6.63
N ILE A 32 -2.11 -9.20 5.40
CA ILE A 32 -2.00 -10.65 5.15
C ILE A 32 -0.68 -11.20 5.68
N GLY A 33 0.45 -10.56 5.37
CA GLY A 33 1.78 -11.02 5.75
C GLY A 33 2.02 -10.98 7.27
N TYR A 34 1.75 -9.85 7.90
CA TYR A 34 2.06 -9.64 9.31
C TYR A 34 0.97 -10.15 10.25
N VAL A 35 -0.29 -9.87 9.95
CA VAL A 35 -1.42 -10.18 10.84
C VAL A 35 -1.93 -11.60 10.61
N PHE A 36 -2.24 -11.96 9.36
CA PHE A 36 -2.83 -13.27 9.08
C PHE A 36 -1.79 -14.40 9.13
N LEU A 37 -0.67 -14.25 8.42
CA LEU A 37 0.40 -15.25 8.38
C LEU A 37 1.31 -15.17 9.62
N GLY A 38 1.77 -13.96 9.96
CA GLY A 38 2.67 -13.73 11.10
C GLY A 38 1.99 -13.77 12.47
N LYS A 39 0.65 -13.79 12.53
CA LYS A 39 -0.15 -13.75 13.77
C LYS A 39 0.17 -12.55 14.68
N GLY A 40 0.74 -11.47 14.14
CA GLY A 40 1.04 -10.24 14.87
C GLY A 40 -0.21 -9.36 15.05
N GLN A 41 -0.18 -8.42 16.01
CA GLN A 41 -1.25 -7.44 16.15
C GLN A 41 -1.24 -6.45 14.98
N SER A 42 -2.42 -6.07 14.47
CA SER A 42 -2.54 -5.13 13.35
C SER A 42 -1.94 -3.75 13.63
N SER A 43 -1.90 -3.32 14.90
CA SER A 43 -1.24 -2.08 15.33
C SER A 43 0.27 -2.10 15.11
N ASP A 44 0.89 -3.26 15.27
CA ASP A 44 2.35 -3.39 15.25
C ASP A 44 2.89 -3.47 13.82
N ALA A 45 2.03 -3.76 12.84
CA ALA A 45 2.38 -3.81 11.43
C ALA A 45 2.93 -2.48 10.90
N PHE A 46 2.53 -1.36 11.53
CA PHE A 46 2.99 -0.01 11.21
C PHE A 46 3.96 0.56 12.25
N ASN A 47 4.40 -0.26 13.23
CA ASN A 47 5.43 0.16 14.18
C ASN A 47 6.82 -0.05 13.54
N PRO A 48 7.66 1.00 13.42
CA PRO A 48 9.01 0.88 12.89
C PRO A 48 9.88 -0.14 13.63
N ASP A 49 9.71 -0.28 14.95
CA ASP A 49 10.48 -1.22 15.77
C ASP A 49 10.23 -2.68 15.38
N THR A 50 9.01 -3.00 14.97
CA THR A 50 8.63 -4.32 14.44
C THR A 50 9.46 -4.68 13.21
N TRP A 51 9.63 -3.74 12.28
CA TRP A 51 10.42 -3.96 11.07
C TRP A 51 11.91 -4.07 11.37
N ASN A 52 12.42 -3.28 12.30
CA ASN A 52 13.80 -3.44 12.78
C ASN A 52 14.01 -4.86 13.34
N HIS A 53 13.09 -5.35 14.16
CA HIS A 53 13.14 -6.71 14.71
C HIS A 53 13.07 -7.79 13.63
N ILE A 54 12.20 -7.63 12.61
CA ILE A 54 12.13 -8.55 11.47
C ILE A 54 13.44 -8.56 10.67
N LEU A 55 14.00 -7.38 10.40
CA LEU A 55 15.25 -7.25 9.65
C LEU A 55 16.45 -7.80 10.44
N ASP A 56 16.41 -7.74 11.76
CA ASP A 56 17.43 -8.35 12.61
C ASP A 56 17.44 -9.88 12.51
N PHE A 57 16.30 -10.54 12.24
CA PHE A 57 16.27 -11.98 11.95
C PHE A 57 16.90 -12.36 10.61
N LEU A 58 17.00 -11.41 9.67
CA LEU A 58 17.57 -11.63 8.34
C LEU A 58 19.07 -11.34 8.27
N LYS A 59 19.63 -10.64 9.27
CA LYS A 59 21.07 -10.41 9.41
C LYS A 59 21.77 -11.66 9.94
#